data_AF-A0A096AJF8-F1
#
_entry.id   AF-A0A096AJF8-F1
#
_cell.length_a   1.000
_cell.length_b   1.000
_cell.length_c   1.000
_cell.angle_alpha   90.00
_cell.angle_beta   90.00
_cell.angle_gamma   90.00
#
_symmetry.space_group_name_H-M   'P 1'
#
loop_
_entity.id
_entity.type
_entity.pdbx_description
1 polymer ?
#
loop_
_entity_poly.entity_id
_entity_poly.type
_entity_poly.pdbx_seq_one_letter_code
_entity_poly.pdbx_strand_id
1 'polypeptide(L)'
;MDNVTIKKDIFLDLSIEDDGFGFSTSINDALVQAESELVALNETVDSIKGLKPDCDKLDYILAASSGALCGIIDIFLVGKPGESPLGEITDKWFASRTMDFAKLCHPEKKNFDSLDSALRFLEKEFKVPYDQTGFGDAGRAVFDLTAKNHHFKSLAHNPSLYGLFFSILDQFSNTSHFVTNGQLVSLQQADEKWELQGENIPSKLFCGFANWIGHLISDVSGSSSSATKGNRGTGLPSPFWTWTNDIIALKEKLGLNVTETDKTMNELALNIFEKGYDTRFQTAQAIPVFLNELLVRLIYAIRRLFRYFSETPKAERSFALMWKKCEPFSNATVKRMLTVAHGTFCLVDVGDAAGRSFIAGGGTFNAVEFVLRLNIVGVGRFAISLYGETRRAIFYNHAKRASEFASKEIVIITNYIEGLKIVDRQYDDSHLLVFVSDFEKSDAYVESFGKSAKLAELRNVPTNKILKSKSDIDNYFGGKRNG
;
A
#
# COMPACT_ATOMS: atom_id res chain seq x y z
N MET A 1 -14.62 -9.41 -17.47
CA MET A 1 -15.79 -9.96 -16.77
C MET A 1 -16.99 -9.22 -17.31
N ASP A 2 -17.95 -10.00 -17.77
CA ASP A 2 -18.92 -9.61 -18.79
C ASP A 2 -19.86 -8.50 -18.32
N ASN A 3 -19.90 -7.41 -19.10
CA ASN A 3 -20.94 -6.40 -18.99
C ASN A 3 -22.23 -7.01 -19.54
N VAL A 4 -23.00 -7.67 -18.68
CA VAL A 4 -24.41 -7.96 -18.96
C VAL A 4 -25.14 -6.62 -18.85
N THR A 5 -25.28 -5.94 -19.99
CA THR A 5 -26.24 -4.85 -20.14
C THR A 5 -27.64 -5.47 -20.01
N ILE A 6 -28.17 -5.53 -18.80
CA ILE A 6 -29.57 -5.90 -18.58
C ILE A 6 -30.39 -4.77 -19.18
N LYS A 7 -30.94 -5.01 -20.36
CA LYS A 7 -31.98 -4.18 -20.94
C LYS A 7 -33.21 -4.33 -20.04
N LYS A 8 -33.37 -3.42 -19.07
CA LYS A 8 -34.57 -3.35 -18.23
C LYS A 8 -35.64 -2.62 -19.04
N ASP A 9 -36.39 -3.38 -19.83
CA ASP A 9 -37.64 -2.90 -20.42
C ASP A 9 -38.65 -2.64 -19.28
N ILE A 10 -39.35 -1.50 -19.33
CA ILE A 10 -40.35 -1.09 -18.35
C ILE A 10 -41.55 -2.02 -18.47
N PHE A 11 -41.75 -2.91 -17.50
CA PHE A 11 -43.00 -3.64 -17.30
C PHE A 11 -43.81 -2.93 -16.22
N LEU A 12 -44.68 -1.99 -16.62
CA LEU A 12 -45.89 -1.70 -15.86
C LEU A 12 -46.85 -2.86 -16.12
N ASP A 13 -46.64 -3.97 -15.43
CA ASP A 13 -47.51 -5.15 -15.58
C ASP A 13 -48.75 -4.88 -14.73
N LEU A 14 -49.87 -4.59 -15.40
CA LEU A 14 -51.17 -4.42 -14.78
C LEU A 14 -51.78 -5.82 -14.60
N SER A 15 -51.74 -6.34 -13.38
CA SER A 15 -52.52 -7.53 -13.05
C SER A 15 -53.94 -7.10 -12.73
N ILE A 16 -54.89 -7.69 -13.45
CA ILE A 16 -56.32 -7.56 -13.16
C ILE A 16 -56.75 -8.90 -12.59
N GLU A 17 -57.03 -8.95 -11.29
CA GLU A 17 -57.64 -10.08 -10.61
C GLU A 17 -59.11 -9.77 -10.29
N ASP A 18 -59.93 -10.80 -10.03
CA ASP A 18 -61.39 -10.68 -9.88
C ASP A 18 -61.82 -9.77 -8.70
N ASP A 19 -60.90 -9.41 -7.81
CA ASP A 19 -61.09 -8.58 -6.60
C ASP A 19 -60.25 -7.29 -6.56
N GLY A 20 -59.52 -6.94 -7.63
CA GLY A 20 -58.79 -5.68 -7.72
C GLY A 20 -57.79 -5.56 -8.87
N PHE A 21 -57.25 -4.35 -9.05
CA PHE A 21 -56.14 -4.07 -9.97
C PHE A 21 -54.85 -3.84 -9.18
N GLY A 22 -53.75 -4.47 -9.61
CA GLY A 22 -52.42 -4.33 -9.02
C GLY A 22 -51.37 -4.00 -10.08
N PHE A 23 -50.37 -3.21 -9.73
CA PHE A 23 -49.20 -2.96 -10.57
C PHE A 23 -48.01 -3.78 -10.05
N SER A 24 -47.25 -4.44 -10.94
CA SER A 24 -46.04 -5.20 -10.58
C SER A 24 -44.93 -4.37 -9.92
N THR A 25 -44.96 -3.05 -10.09
CA THR A 25 -44.06 -2.08 -9.46
C THR A 25 -44.84 -0.78 -9.32
N SER A 26 -44.97 -0.25 -8.10
CA SER A 26 -45.63 1.04 -7.89
C SER A 26 -44.72 2.19 -8.34
N ILE A 27 -45.31 3.36 -8.64
CA ILE A 27 -44.54 4.58 -8.92
C ILE A 27 -43.57 4.88 -7.76
N ASN A 28 -44.00 4.60 -6.53
CA ASN A 28 -43.18 4.73 -5.33
C ASN A 28 -41.96 3.78 -5.33
N ASP A 29 -42.13 2.52 -5.73
CA ASP A 29 -41.01 1.57 -5.83
C ASP A 29 -39.99 1.99 -6.89
N ALA A 30 -40.48 2.49 -8.03
CA ALA A 30 -39.63 3.02 -9.09
C ALA A 30 -38.86 4.28 -8.65
N LEU A 31 -39.50 5.16 -7.86
CA LEU A 31 -38.86 6.33 -7.26
C LEU A 31 -37.74 5.92 -6.28
N VAL A 32 -38.02 4.99 -5.36
CA VAL A 32 -37.02 4.50 -4.38
C VAL A 32 -35.81 3.88 -5.09
N GLN A 33 -36.06 3.07 -6.13
CA GLN A 33 -34.99 2.46 -6.91
C GLN A 33 -34.14 3.51 -7.63
N ALA A 34 -34.77 4.49 -8.30
CA ALA A 34 -34.08 5.55 -9.01
C ALA A 34 -33.27 6.46 -8.07
N GLU A 35 -33.79 6.77 -6.87
CA GLU A 35 -33.08 7.52 -5.84
C GLU A 35 -31.87 6.76 -5.31
N SER A 36 -31.97 5.44 -5.12
CA SER A 36 -30.84 4.59 -4.74
C SER A 36 -29.74 4.56 -5.80
N GLU A 37 -30.11 4.44 -7.09
CA GLU A 37 -29.17 4.50 -8.21
C GLU A 37 -28.48 5.87 -8.29
N LEU A 38 -29.22 6.96 -8.06
CA LEU A 38 -28.68 8.32 -8.01
C LEU A 38 -27.61 8.49 -6.91
N VAL A 39 -27.82 7.88 -5.74
CA VAL A 39 -26.81 7.88 -4.65
C VAL A 39 -25.54 7.16 -5.09
N ALA A 40 -25.65 5.95 -5.66
CA ALA A 40 -24.49 5.18 -6.10
C ALA A 40 -23.68 5.88 -7.21
N LEU A 41 -24.36 6.56 -8.14
CA LEU A 41 -23.69 7.34 -9.18
C LEU A 41 -22.96 8.56 -8.60
N ASN A 42 -23.56 9.24 -7.62
CA ASN A 42 -22.89 10.35 -6.93
C ASN A 42 -21.65 9.90 -6.15
N GLU A 43 -21.70 8.74 -5.48
CA GLU A 43 -20.51 8.15 -4.83
C GLU A 43 -19.40 7.85 -5.85
N THR A 44 -19.78 7.35 -7.03
CA THR A 44 -18.84 7.09 -8.13
C THR A 44 -18.15 8.37 -8.58
N VAL A 45 -18.89 9.48 -8.72
CA VAL A 45 -18.34 10.81 -9.06
C VAL A 45 -17.42 11.33 -7.94
N ASP A 46 -17.81 11.18 -6.68
CA ASP A 46 -17.05 11.66 -5.53
C ASP A 46 -15.74 10.89 -5.30
N SER A 47 -15.68 9.61 -5.69
CA SER A 47 -14.48 8.77 -5.57
C SER A 47 -13.24 9.37 -6.25
N ILE A 48 -13.43 10.19 -7.29
CA ILE A 48 -12.34 10.88 -8.01
C ILE A 48 -11.61 11.89 -7.13
N LYS A 49 -12.31 12.56 -6.22
CA LYS A 49 -11.75 13.65 -5.40
C LYS A 49 -10.57 13.18 -4.55
N GLY A 50 -10.58 11.92 -4.11
CA GLY A 50 -9.48 11.32 -3.34
C GLY A 50 -8.26 10.90 -4.17
N LEU A 51 -8.41 10.78 -5.50
CA LEU A 51 -7.36 10.34 -6.41
C LEU A 51 -6.55 11.50 -6.99
N LYS A 52 -7.19 12.67 -7.16
CA LYS A 52 -6.55 13.85 -7.76
C LYS A 52 -5.68 14.58 -6.72
N PRO A 53 -4.36 14.72 -6.97
CA PRO A 53 -3.53 15.61 -6.16
C PRO A 53 -3.96 17.07 -6.31
N ASP A 54 -4.03 17.80 -5.20
CA ASP A 54 -4.30 19.25 -5.13
C ASP A 54 -3.03 19.98 -4.66
N CYS A 55 -1.97 19.92 -5.47
CA CYS A 55 -0.71 20.61 -5.23
C CYS A 55 -0.72 21.99 -5.91
N ASP A 56 -0.43 23.04 -5.14
CA ASP A 56 -0.16 24.37 -5.69
C ASP A 56 1.33 24.58 -6.01
N LYS A 57 1.67 25.72 -6.62
CA LYS A 57 3.06 26.05 -6.98
C LYS A 57 4.01 26.03 -5.78
N LEU A 58 3.54 26.49 -4.62
CA LEU A 58 4.33 26.52 -3.40
C LEU A 58 4.55 25.10 -2.85
N ASP A 59 3.59 24.19 -3.03
CA ASP A 59 3.73 22.78 -2.60
C ASP A 59 4.86 22.12 -3.41
N TYR A 60 4.93 22.38 -4.71
CA TYR A 60 6.02 21.92 -5.57
C TYR A 60 7.37 22.53 -5.21
N ILE A 61 7.43 23.86 -5.00
CA ILE A 61 8.67 24.55 -4.63
C ILE A 61 9.21 24.00 -3.31
N LEU A 62 8.37 23.91 -2.28
CA LEU A 62 8.80 23.44 -0.96
C LEU A 62 9.19 21.96 -0.97
N ALA A 63 8.48 21.12 -1.73
CA ALA A 63 8.86 19.72 -1.92
C ALA A 63 10.22 19.59 -2.61
N ALA A 64 10.44 20.32 -3.72
CA ALA A 64 11.72 20.32 -4.42
C ALA A 64 12.85 20.86 -3.53
N SER A 65 12.61 21.95 -2.78
CA SER A 65 13.57 22.49 -1.82
C SER A 65 13.93 21.50 -0.71
N SER A 66 12.95 20.74 -0.18
CA SER A 66 13.21 19.66 0.78
C SER A 66 14.10 18.59 0.16
N GLY A 67 13.79 18.15 -1.05
CA GLY A 67 14.62 17.17 -1.78
C GLY A 67 16.05 17.66 -2.00
N ALA A 68 16.22 18.90 -2.45
CA ALA A 68 17.53 19.51 -2.66
C ALA A 68 18.33 19.65 -1.35
N LEU A 69 17.68 20.07 -0.27
CA LEU A 69 18.28 20.14 1.06
C LEU A 69 18.77 18.76 1.51
N CYS A 70 17.94 17.73 1.38
CA CYS A 70 18.33 16.37 1.75
C CYS A 70 19.46 15.84 0.85
N GLY A 71 19.50 16.21 -0.44
CA GLY A 71 20.62 15.88 -1.32
C GLY A 71 21.93 16.54 -0.87
N ILE A 72 21.87 17.79 -0.40
CA ILE A 72 23.04 18.46 0.20
C ILE A 72 23.47 17.75 1.50
N ILE A 73 22.53 17.39 2.37
CA ILE A 73 22.80 16.62 3.59
C ILE A 73 23.50 15.30 3.23
N ASP A 74 23.02 14.62 2.18
CA ASP A 74 23.61 13.37 1.73
C ASP A 74 25.06 13.56 1.24
N ILE A 75 25.30 14.52 0.34
CA ILE A 75 26.64 14.81 -0.20
C ILE A 75 27.66 15.10 0.90
N PHE A 76 27.30 15.94 1.88
CA PHE A 76 28.26 16.43 2.88
C PHE A 76 28.30 15.62 4.18
N LEU A 77 27.18 15.01 4.58
CA LEU A 77 27.07 14.32 5.88
C LEU A 77 26.98 12.80 5.74
N VAL A 78 26.51 12.27 4.60
CA VAL A 78 26.57 10.83 4.30
C VAL A 78 27.86 10.53 3.51
N GLY A 79 28.09 11.18 2.37
CA GLY A 79 29.30 11.02 1.58
C GLY A 79 29.56 9.55 1.20
N LYS A 80 30.76 9.06 1.51
CA LYS A 80 31.13 7.64 1.35
C LYS A 80 31.72 7.06 2.64
N PRO A 81 31.80 5.72 2.78
CA PRO A 81 32.45 5.09 3.92
C PRO A 81 33.86 5.64 4.16
N GLY A 82 34.20 5.91 5.42
CA GLY A 82 35.47 6.54 5.82
C GLY A 82 35.50 8.06 5.79
N GLU A 83 34.54 8.71 5.10
CA GLU A 83 34.42 10.18 5.00
C GLU A 83 33.06 10.68 5.55
N SER A 84 32.36 9.88 6.35
CA SER A 84 30.92 10.07 6.66
C SER A 84 30.67 10.52 8.12
N PRO A 85 30.33 11.80 8.36
CA PRO A 85 29.91 12.27 9.69
C PRO A 85 28.67 11.55 10.24
N LEU A 86 27.65 11.30 9.40
CA LEU A 86 26.48 10.52 9.81
C LEU A 86 26.83 9.04 10.01
N GLY A 87 27.80 8.52 9.24
CA GLY A 87 28.37 7.19 9.44
C GLY A 87 28.92 7.02 10.86
N GLU A 88 29.70 7.98 11.36
CA GLU A 88 30.21 7.93 12.74
C GLU A 88 29.09 7.93 13.80
N ILE A 89 28.01 8.67 13.55
CA ILE A 89 26.83 8.68 14.44
C ILE A 89 26.16 7.31 14.44
N THR A 90 25.98 6.70 13.26
CA THR A 90 25.40 5.36 13.18
C THR A 90 26.31 4.31 13.81
N ASP A 91 27.62 4.39 13.62
CA ASP A 91 28.57 3.46 14.24
C ASP A 91 28.48 3.51 15.77
N LYS A 92 28.44 4.72 16.37
CA LYS A 92 28.26 4.90 17.81
C LYS A 92 26.90 4.37 18.30
N TRP A 93 25.85 4.58 17.50
CA TRP A 93 24.52 4.06 17.81
C TRP A 93 24.52 2.53 17.85
N PHE A 94 25.06 1.86 16.83
CA PHE A 94 25.17 0.40 16.78
C PHE A 94 26.04 -0.16 17.91
N ALA A 95 27.19 0.46 18.21
CA ALA A 95 28.02 0.08 19.33
C ALA A 95 27.25 0.14 20.66
N SER A 96 26.50 1.22 20.88
CA SER A 96 25.66 1.38 22.08
C SER A 96 24.56 0.33 22.13
N ARG A 97 23.88 0.04 21.01
CA ARG A 97 22.84 -1.02 20.96
C ARG A 97 23.43 -2.42 21.22
N THR A 98 24.66 -2.68 20.77
CA THR A 98 25.37 -3.94 21.02
C THR A 98 25.67 -4.10 22.51
N MET A 99 26.11 -3.02 23.17
CA MET A 99 26.33 -3.01 24.62
C MET A 99 25.01 -3.19 25.40
N ASP A 100 23.93 -2.53 24.97
CA ASP A 100 22.60 -2.70 25.57
C ASP A 100 22.11 -4.14 25.43
N PHE A 101 22.34 -4.79 24.29
CA PHE A 101 22.01 -6.19 24.06
C PHE A 101 22.81 -7.13 24.97
N ALA A 102 24.12 -6.92 25.12
CA ALA A 102 24.94 -7.70 26.06
C ALA A 102 24.42 -7.57 27.52
N LYS A 103 24.03 -6.36 27.93
CA LYS A 103 23.40 -6.12 29.25
C LYS A 103 22.07 -6.85 29.40
N LEU A 104 21.26 -6.90 28.35
CA LEU A 104 19.99 -7.63 28.34
C LEU A 104 20.20 -9.15 28.49
N CYS A 105 21.21 -9.70 27.82
CA CYS A 105 21.53 -11.13 27.87
C CYS A 105 22.09 -11.57 29.22
N HIS A 106 22.76 -10.68 29.98
CA HIS A 106 23.38 -11.04 31.25
C HIS A 106 23.32 -9.89 32.29
N PRO A 107 22.10 -9.56 32.79
CA PRO A 107 21.83 -8.35 33.57
C PRO A 107 22.61 -8.27 34.91
N GLU A 108 23.07 -9.41 35.43
CA GLU A 108 23.80 -9.46 36.69
C GLU A 108 25.29 -9.07 36.58
N LYS A 109 25.85 -8.97 35.35
CA LYS A 109 27.23 -8.53 35.13
C LYS A 109 27.29 -7.04 34.81
N LYS A 110 27.97 -6.27 35.66
CA LYS A 110 28.20 -4.82 35.48
C LYS A 110 29.37 -4.46 34.53
N ASN A 111 29.92 -5.41 33.78
CA ASN A 111 31.20 -5.21 33.05
C ASN A 111 31.05 -4.86 31.57
N PHE A 112 29.87 -4.41 31.10
CA PHE A 112 29.61 -4.06 29.70
C PHE A 112 29.69 -2.54 29.44
N ASP A 113 30.62 -1.87 30.12
CA ASP A 113 30.87 -0.42 29.97
C ASP A 113 31.78 -0.11 28.77
N SER A 114 32.32 -1.14 28.10
CA SER A 114 33.11 -1.02 26.89
C SER A 114 32.57 -1.90 25.77
N LEU A 115 32.75 -1.48 24.51
CA LEU A 115 32.35 -2.28 23.35
C LEU A 115 33.13 -3.60 23.28
N ASP A 116 34.42 -3.59 23.59
CA ASP A 116 35.26 -4.80 23.61
C ASP A 116 34.71 -5.86 24.58
N SER A 117 34.39 -5.47 25.81
CA SER A 117 33.87 -6.42 26.80
C SER A 117 32.49 -6.97 26.44
N ALA A 118 31.63 -6.16 25.81
CA ALA A 118 30.35 -6.60 25.27
C ALA A 118 30.55 -7.61 24.12
N LEU A 119 31.40 -7.29 23.13
CA LEU A 119 31.68 -8.16 22.00
C LEU A 119 32.30 -9.49 22.45
N ARG A 120 33.29 -9.49 23.34
CA ARG A 120 33.89 -10.73 23.87
C ARG A 120 32.88 -11.66 24.53
N PHE A 121 31.88 -11.08 25.20
CA PHE A 121 30.81 -11.86 25.81
C PHE A 121 29.87 -12.43 24.74
N LEU A 122 29.39 -11.59 23.82
CA LEU A 122 28.47 -12.01 22.76
C LEU A 122 29.10 -13.05 21.82
N GLU A 123 30.35 -12.85 21.40
CA GLU A 123 31.14 -13.81 20.59
C GLU A 123 31.30 -15.16 21.29
N LYS A 124 31.34 -15.18 22.64
CA LYS A 124 31.44 -16.41 23.42
C LYS A 124 30.08 -17.11 23.59
N GLU A 125 29.01 -16.34 23.77
CA GLU A 125 27.67 -16.84 24.04
C GLU A 125 26.97 -17.33 22.77
N PHE A 126 27.06 -16.55 21.69
CA PHE A 126 26.42 -16.80 20.41
C PHE A 126 27.42 -17.33 19.38
N LYS A 127 28.08 -18.43 19.74
CA LYS A 127 28.97 -19.14 18.83
C LYS A 127 28.19 -19.76 17.68
N VAL A 128 28.86 -19.90 16.54
CA VAL A 128 28.33 -20.50 15.31
C VAL A 128 29.45 -21.23 14.57
N PRO A 129 29.16 -22.26 13.75
CA PRO A 129 30.19 -23.05 13.09
C PRO A 129 30.69 -22.42 11.78
N TYR A 130 30.20 -21.23 11.40
CA TYR A 130 30.44 -20.62 10.09
C TYR A 130 31.22 -19.29 10.12
N ASP A 131 31.86 -18.99 11.25
CA ASP A 131 32.60 -17.74 11.53
C ASP A 131 34.12 -17.87 11.27
N GLN A 132 34.51 -18.52 10.17
CA GLN A 132 35.93 -18.70 9.83
C GLN A 132 36.55 -17.42 9.26
N THR A 133 37.69 -16.99 9.82
CA THR A 133 38.38 -15.73 9.45
C THR A 133 39.68 -15.92 8.64
N GLY A 134 40.07 -17.17 8.36
CA GLY A 134 41.23 -17.52 7.51
C GLY A 134 42.59 -17.59 8.23
N PHE A 135 42.62 -17.53 9.57
CA PHE A 135 43.85 -17.72 10.35
C PHE A 135 44.01 -19.18 10.80
N GLY A 136 44.71 -19.99 9.99
CA GLY A 136 45.05 -21.38 10.32
C GLY A 136 44.03 -22.43 9.83
N ASP A 137 42.86 -21.99 9.37
CA ASP A 137 41.81 -22.86 8.84
C ASP A 137 42.06 -23.26 7.38
N ALA A 138 41.60 -24.44 6.98
CA ALA A 138 41.63 -24.94 5.60
C ALA A 138 41.05 -23.95 4.55
N GLY A 139 40.29 -22.93 5.00
CA GLY A 139 39.62 -21.95 4.15
C GLY A 139 40.48 -20.87 3.50
N ARG A 140 41.72 -20.61 3.96
CA ARG A 140 42.54 -19.53 3.36
C ARG A 140 43.03 -19.86 1.94
N ALA A 141 43.44 -21.10 1.70
CA ALA A 141 43.97 -21.52 0.39
C ALA A 141 42.87 -21.89 -0.62
N VAL A 142 41.71 -22.33 -0.14
CA VAL A 142 40.62 -22.85 -0.98
C VAL A 142 39.52 -21.81 -1.24
N PHE A 143 39.24 -20.91 -0.29
CA PHE A 143 38.08 -19.99 -0.36
C PHE A 143 38.45 -18.50 -0.42
N ASP A 144 39.74 -18.15 -0.36
CA ASP A 144 40.22 -16.76 -0.35
C ASP A 144 39.53 -15.91 0.75
N LEU A 145 39.40 -16.52 1.93
CA LEU A 145 38.77 -15.89 3.10
C LEU A 145 39.78 -15.03 3.85
N THR A 146 39.34 -13.83 4.21
CA THR A 146 40.06 -12.89 5.06
C THR A 146 39.11 -12.34 6.12
N ALA A 147 39.69 -11.84 7.21
CA ALA A 147 38.93 -11.10 8.23
C ALA A 147 38.15 -9.90 7.65
N LYS A 148 38.48 -9.40 6.45
CA LYS A 148 37.78 -8.29 5.79
C LYS A 148 36.57 -8.71 4.95
N ASN A 149 36.52 -9.94 4.46
CA ASN A 149 35.50 -10.38 3.50
C ASN A 149 34.60 -11.52 4.00
N HIS A 150 34.98 -12.25 5.05
CA HIS A 150 34.26 -13.44 5.49
C HIS A 150 32.77 -13.17 5.81
N HIS A 151 32.42 -12.08 6.47
CA HIS A 151 31.01 -11.71 6.71
C HIS A 151 30.20 -11.50 5.42
N PHE A 152 30.83 -11.09 4.31
CA PHE A 152 30.13 -10.98 3.02
C PHE A 152 30.13 -12.32 2.28
N LYS A 153 31.24 -13.06 2.30
CA LYS A 153 31.35 -14.34 1.58
C LYS A 153 30.49 -15.44 2.22
N SER A 154 30.39 -15.50 3.55
CA SER A 154 29.58 -16.49 4.26
C SER A 154 28.11 -16.09 4.27
N LEU A 155 27.28 -16.96 3.71
CA LEU A 155 25.83 -16.70 3.54
C LEU A 155 25.13 -16.51 4.88
N ALA A 156 25.62 -17.17 5.94
CA ALA A 156 24.99 -17.14 7.25
C ALA A 156 25.15 -15.79 7.98
N HIS A 157 26.09 -14.91 7.59
CA HIS A 157 26.18 -13.55 8.13
C HIS A 157 25.30 -12.55 7.36
N ASN A 158 24.63 -12.95 6.26
CA ASN A 158 23.73 -12.05 5.55
C ASN A 158 22.50 -11.76 6.43
N PRO A 159 22.17 -10.48 6.72
CA PRO A 159 20.95 -10.12 7.44
C PRO A 159 19.71 -10.24 6.53
N SER A 160 19.43 -11.45 6.05
CA SER A 160 18.31 -11.78 5.16
C SER A 160 17.65 -13.10 5.57
N LEU A 161 16.44 -13.37 5.05
CA LEU A 161 15.77 -14.66 5.26
C LEU A 161 16.58 -15.83 4.71
N TYR A 162 17.34 -15.60 3.63
CA TYR A 162 18.20 -16.62 3.05
C TYR A 162 19.44 -16.85 3.92
N GLY A 163 20.01 -15.79 4.50
CA GLY A 163 21.07 -15.91 5.50
C GLY A 163 20.62 -16.65 6.76
N LEU A 164 19.40 -16.41 7.25
CA LEU A 164 18.80 -17.19 8.33
C LEU A 164 18.69 -18.68 7.98
N PHE A 165 18.22 -18.99 6.77
CA PHE A 165 18.12 -20.37 6.30
C PHE A 165 19.50 -21.06 6.32
N PHE A 166 20.53 -20.42 5.76
CA PHE A 166 21.88 -20.97 5.77
C PHE A 166 22.46 -21.08 7.17
N SER A 167 22.23 -20.10 8.04
CA SER A 167 22.67 -20.17 9.43
C SER A 167 22.07 -21.38 10.15
N ILE A 168 20.76 -21.64 10.01
CA ILE A 168 20.13 -22.82 10.62
C ILE A 168 20.72 -24.10 10.00
N LEU A 169 20.81 -24.17 8.67
CA LEU A 169 21.38 -25.32 7.96
C LEU A 169 22.80 -25.66 8.43
N ASP A 170 23.64 -24.63 8.54
CA ASP A 170 25.04 -24.75 8.93
C ASP A 170 25.21 -25.15 10.39
N GLN A 171 24.38 -24.62 11.29
CA GLN A 171 24.36 -25.04 12.69
C GLN A 171 23.92 -26.49 12.88
N PHE A 172 22.94 -26.96 12.10
CA PHE A 172 22.48 -28.35 12.15
C PHE A 172 23.49 -29.33 11.56
N SER A 173 24.20 -28.91 10.51
CA SER A 173 25.07 -29.79 9.72
C SER A 173 26.55 -29.69 10.11
N ASN A 174 26.91 -28.76 10.99
CA ASN A 174 28.30 -28.37 11.27
C ASN A 174 29.06 -28.05 9.97
N THR A 175 28.45 -27.18 9.15
CA THR A 175 28.99 -26.72 7.87
C THR A 175 29.15 -25.21 7.85
N SER A 176 29.79 -24.69 6.81
CA SER A 176 29.84 -23.26 6.53
C SER A 176 29.76 -23.02 5.03
N HIS A 177 28.74 -22.31 4.56
CA HIS A 177 28.53 -22.04 3.13
C HIS A 177 29.00 -20.64 2.73
N PHE A 178 29.85 -20.59 1.70
CA PHE A 178 30.45 -19.38 1.17
C PHE A 178 30.13 -19.18 -0.32
N VAL A 179 30.06 -17.92 -0.75
CA VAL A 179 30.12 -17.54 -2.16
C VAL A 179 31.50 -16.96 -2.45
N THR A 180 32.23 -17.59 -3.36
CA THR A 180 33.57 -17.15 -3.79
C THR A 180 33.74 -17.39 -5.29
N ASN A 181 34.29 -16.42 -6.02
CA ASN A 181 34.49 -16.50 -7.48
C ASN A 181 33.23 -16.93 -8.28
N GLY A 182 32.05 -16.53 -7.82
CA GLY A 182 30.78 -16.90 -8.46
C GLY A 182 30.34 -18.34 -8.25
N GLN A 183 30.86 -19.02 -7.22
CA GLN A 183 30.53 -20.39 -6.87
C GLN A 183 30.14 -20.49 -5.39
N LEU A 184 29.15 -21.34 -5.11
CA LEU A 184 28.75 -21.76 -3.78
C LEU A 184 29.64 -22.91 -3.33
N VAL A 185 30.38 -22.69 -2.25
CA VAL A 185 31.29 -23.68 -1.70
C VAL A 185 30.97 -23.92 -0.23
N SER A 186 31.06 -25.16 0.22
CA SER A 186 30.80 -25.52 1.62
C SER A 186 32.06 -26.08 2.28
N LEU A 187 32.38 -25.59 3.47
CA LEU A 187 33.27 -26.29 4.40
C LEU A 187 32.47 -27.32 5.19
N GLN A 188 32.94 -28.57 5.20
CA GLN A 188 32.38 -29.66 5.98
C GLN A 188 33.15 -29.79 7.29
N GLN A 189 32.48 -30.18 8.38
CA GLN A 189 33.07 -30.24 9.74
C GLN A 189 33.73 -28.91 10.11
N ALA A 190 32.93 -27.85 10.06
CA ALA A 190 33.40 -26.48 10.10
C ALA A 190 34.00 -26.08 11.47
N ASP A 191 33.58 -26.73 12.56
CA ASP A 191 34.22 -26.68 13.88
C ASP A 191 34.13 -28.06 14.58
N GLU A 192 35.27 -28.63 14.95
CA GLU A 192 35.35 -29.94 15.62
C GLU A 192 34.60 -29.99 16.96
N LYS A 193 34.45 -28.85 17.63
CA LYS A 193 33.82 -28.74 18.95
C LYS A 193 32.38 -28.24 18.88
N TRP A 194 31.86 -28.03 17.68
CA TRP A 194 30.51 -27.49 17.50
C TRP A 194 29.44 -28.55 17.75
N GLU A 195 28.50 -28.20 18.63
CA GLU A 195 27.26 -28.93 18.81
C GLU A 195 26.11 -27.95 19.01
N LEU A 196 25.10 -28.04 18.12
CA LEU A 196 23.87 -27.26 18.26
C LEU A 196 23.08 -27.73 19.48
N GLN A 197 22.93 -26.82 20.45
CA GLN A 197 22.22 -27.04 21.69
C GLN A 197 20.71 -27.25 21.48
N GLY A 198 20.10 -28.09 22.32
CA GLY A 198 18.66 -28.41 22.31
C GLY A 198 18.39 -29.91 22.36
N GLU A 199 17.44 -30.33 23.21
CA GLU A 199 17.10 -31.74 23.43
C GLU A 199 16.26 -32.36 22.30
N ASN A 200 15.59 -31.53 21.49
CA ASN A 200 14.72 -31.95 20.38
C ASN A 200 14.75 -30.94 19.22
N ILE A 201 14.17 -31.32 18.06
CA ILE A 201 14.19 -30.49 16.84
C ILE A 201 13.62 -29.08 17.07
N PRO A 202 12.43 -28.89 17.68
CA PRO A 202 11.93 -27.54 17.99
C PRO A 202 12.90 -26.70 18.84
N SER A 203 13.48 -27.29 19.90
CA SER A 203 14.45 -26.57 20.74
C SER A 203 15.74 -26.23 19.99
N LYS A 204 16.25 -27.11 19.13
CA LYS A 204 17.41 -26.84 18.26
C LYS A 204 17.14 -25.74 17.25
N LEU A 205 15.94 -25.69 16.68
CA LEU A 205 15.53 -24.59 15.80
C LEU A 205 15.49 -23.25 16.54
N PHE A 206 14.95 -23.23 17.76
CA PHE A 206 14.95 -22.04 18.59
C PHE A 206 16.36 -21.60 18.96
N CYS A 207 17.23 -22.51 19.42
CA CYS A 207 18.62 -22.23 19.72
C CYS A 207 19.38 -21.73 18.49
N GLY A 208 19.19 -22.37 17.33
CA GLY A 208 19.81 -21.94 16.07
C GLY A 208 19.41 -20.53 15.66
N PHE A 209 18.12 -20.20 15.79
CA PHE A 209 17.60 -18.86 15.54
C PHE A 209 18.16 -17.82 16.53
N ALA A 210 18.21 -18.14 17.83
CA ALA A 210 18.75 -17.26 18.86
C ALA A 210 20.26 -17.00 18.67
N ASN A 211 21.02 -18.06 18.36
CA ASN A 211 22.45 -17.96 18.01
C ASN A 211 22.67 -17.03 16.84
N TRP A 212 21.88 -17.18 15.76
CA TRP A 212 22.01 -16.34 14.58
C TRP A 212 21.78 -14.86 14.89
N ILE A 213 20.69 -14.52 15.59
CA ILE A 213 20.40 -13.13 15.97
C ILE A 213 21.52 -12.57 16.85
N GLY A 214 21.93 -13.31 17.88
CA GLY A 214 22.96 -12.83 18.80
C GLY A 214 24.31 -12.62 18.11
N HIS A 215 24.67 -13.52 17.19
CA HIS A 215 25.88 -13.45 16.38
C HIS A 215 25.86 -12.25 15.42
N LEU A 216 24.75 -12.01 14.71
CA LEU A 216 24.61 -10.82 13.87
C LEU A 216 24.71 -9.51 14.68
N ILE A 217 24.13 -9.48 15.89
CA ILE A 217 24.20 -8.30 16.76
C ILE A 217 25.63 -8.05 17.25
N SER A 218 26.47 -9.07 17.47
CA SER A 218 27.90 -8.82 17.71
C SER A 218 28.58 -8.28 16.45
N ASP A 219 28.41 -8.95 15.32
CA ASP A 219 29.16 -8.67 14.09
C ASP A 219 28.89 -7.28 13.51
N VAL A 220 27.68 -6.73 13.74
CA VAL A 220 27.32 -5.41 13.23
C VAL A 220 28.27 -4.32 13.73
N SER A 221 28.82 -4.48 14.93
CA SER A 221 29.79 -3.55 15.53
C SER A 221 31.25 -3.97 15.32
N GLY A 222 31.50 -5.01 14.52
CA GLY A 222 32.82 -5.61 14.31
C GLY A 222 33.14 -6.69 15.32
N SER A 223 34.42 -6.89 15.59
CA SER A 223 34.92 -7.87 16.56
C SER A 223 35.56 -7.21 17.78
N SER A 224 35.66 -7.97 18.87
CA SER A 224 36.43 -7.59 20.07
C SER A 224 37.87 -7.18 19.73
N SER A 225 38.51 -7.90 18.80
CA SER A 225 39.87 -7.58 18.32
C SER A 225 39.95 -6.21 17.63
N SER A 226 38.96 -5.86 16.79
CA SER A 226 38.89 -4.53 16.20
C SER A 226 38.60 -3.45 17.23
N ALA A 227 37.66 -3.70 18.15
CA ALA A 227 37.29 -2.74 19.20
C ALA A 227 38.47 -2.43 20.15
N THR A 228 39.22 -3.45 20.56
CA THR A 228 40.44 -3.27 21.38
C THR A 228 41.47 -2.36 20.71
N LYS A 229 41.58 -2.43 19.37
CA LYS A 229 42.52 -1.62 18.58
C LYS A 229 41.96 -0.24 18.22
N GLY A 230 40.75 0.09 18.65
CA GLY A 230 40.06 1.32 18.24
C GLY A 230 39.64 1.36 16.78
N ASN A 231 39.57 0.19 16.11
CA ASN A 231 39.16 0.08 14.72
C ASN A 231 37.65 -0.18 14.60
N ARG A 232 37.04 0.31 13.52
CA ARG A 232 35.61 0.18 13.21
C ARG A 232 35.12 -1.28 13.05
N GLY A 233 36.01 -2.18 12.62
CA GLY A 233 35.64 -3.53 12.19
C GLY A 233 34.88 -3.55 10.87
N THR A 234 34.64 -4.74 10.32
CA THR A 234 33.98 -4.96 9.01
C THR A 234 32.48 -4.69 9.04
N GLY A 235 31.81 -4.98 10.15
CA GLY A 235 30.35 -4.90 10.21
C GLY A 235 29.67 -6.00 9.39
N LEU A 236 28.34 -5.92 9.27
CA LEU A 236 27.55 -6.85 8.47
C LEU A 236 27.32 -6.33 7.05
N PRO A 237 27.27 -7.22 6.04
CA PRO A 237 26.99 -6.80 4.67
C PRO A 237 25.63 -6.10 4.57
N SER A 238 25.53 -5.10 3.69
CA SER A 238 24.28 -4.36 3.53
C SER A 238 23.16 -5.28 3.02
N PRO A 239 21.94 -5.25 3.61
CA PRO A 239 20.81 -6.03 3.15
C PRO A 239 20.42 -5.79 1.67
N PHE A 240 20.80 -4.65 1.09
CA PHE A 240 20.56 -4.32 -0.32
C PHE A 240 21.61 -4.88 -1.28
N TRP A 241 22.67 -5.53 -0.77
CA TRP A 241 23.77 -6.07 -1.57
C TRP A 241 23.99 -7.57 -1.36
N THR A 242 23.51 -8.13 -0.26
CA THR A 242 23.58 -9.58 0.03
C THR A 242 22.85 -10.44 -1.00
N TRP A 243 21.84 -9.90 -1.69
CA TRP A 243 21.12 -10.61 -2.76
C TRP A 243 22.05 -11.10 -3.89
N THR A 244 23.21 -10.47 -4.08
CA THR A 244 24.19 -10.92 -5.09
C THR A 244 24.74 -12.31 -4.75
N ASN A 245 24.99 -12.59 -3.47
CA ASN A 245 25.34 -13.93 -3.00
C ASN A 245 24.15 -14.88 -3.14
N ASP A 246 22.96 -14.43 -2.75
CA ASP A 246 21.74 -15.24 -2.77
C ASP A 246 21.42 -15.72 -4.20
N ILE A 247 21.59 -14.86 -5.22
CA ILE A 247 21.39 -15.24 -6.63
C ILE A 247 22.38 -16.30 -7.09
N ILE A 248 23.66 -16.17 -6.75
CA ILE A 248 24.68 -17.16 -7.12
C ILE A 248 24.32 -18.51 -6.50
N ALA A 249 24.07 -18.53 -5.19
CA ALA A 249 23.73 -19.73 -4.46
C ALA A 249 22.43 -20.38 -4.98
N LEU A 250 21.39 -19.59 -5.27
CA LEU A 250 20.12 -20.09 -5.83
C LEU A 250 20.31 -20.68 -7.23
N LYS A 251 21.01 -19.96 -8.12
CA LYS A 251 21.25 -20.44 -9.49
C LYS A 251 21.99 -21.77 -9.47
N GLU A 252 23.06 -21.87 -8.68
CA GLU A 252 23.83 -23.10 -8.59
C GLU A 252 23.02 -24.27 -8.02
N LYS A 253 22.24 -24.05 -6.95
CA LYS A 253 21.36 -25.09 -6.38
C LYS A 253 20.23 -25.52 -7.33
N LEU A 254 19.76 -24.63 -8.20
CA LEU A 254 18.75 -24.92 -9.22
C LEU A 254 19.35 -25.48 -10.53
N GLY A 255 20.67 -25.64 -10.62
CA GLY A 255 21.34 -26.07 -11.85
C GLY A 255 21.27 -25.03 -13.00
N LEU A 256 21.05 -23.76 -12.67
CA LEU A 256 21.05 -22.65 -13.60
C LEU A 256 22.46 -22.07 -13.75
N ASN A 257 22.78 -21.58 -14.95
CA ASN A 257 24.08 -20.98 -15.21
C ASN A 257 24.23 -19.63 -14.49
N VAL A 258 25.28 -19.51 -13.67
CA VAL A 258 25.74 -18.22 -13.14
C VAL A 258 26.36 -17.43 -14.29
N THR A 259 25.77 -16.28 -14.58
CA THR A 259 26.18 -15.40 -15.68
C THR A 259 27.35 -14.52 -15.28
N GLU A 260 28.04 -13.96 -16.27
CA GLU A 260 29.11 -12.99 -16.01
C GLU A 260 28.61 -11.76 -15.25
N THR A 261 27.39 -11.31 -15.55
CA THR A 261 26.75 -10.19 -14.83
C THR A 261 26.55 -10.51 -13.35
N ASP A 262 26.16 -11.75 -13.00
CA ASP A 262 26.01 -12.15 -11.59
C ASP A 262 27.35 -12.03 -10.85
N LYS A 263 28.43 -12.52 -11.49
CA LYS A 263 29.79 -12.45 -10.94
C LYS A 263 30.26 -11.00 -10.78
N THR A 264 30.13 -10.18 -11.82
CA THR A 264 30.52 -8.77 -11.77
C THR A 264 29.76 -8.00 -10.68
N MET A 265 28.46 -8.26 -10.51
CA MET A 265 27.66 -7.62 -9.45
C MET A 265 28.07 -8.08 -8.06
N ASN A 266 28.38 -9.37 -7.89
CA ASN A 266 28.89 -9.91 -6.63
C ASN A 266 30.27 -9.35 -6.28
N GLU A 267 31.18 -9.26 -7.25
CA GLU A 267 32.49 -8.63 -7.07
C GLU A 267 32.37 -7.15 -6.74
N LEU A 268 31.45 -6.41 -7.37
CA LEU A 268 31.16 -5.03 -7.02
C LEU A 268 30.67 -4.92 -5.56
N ALA A 269 29.74 -5.77 -5.15
CA ALA A 269 29.20 -5.82 -3.79
C ALA A 269 30.28 -6.14 -2.74
N LEU A 270 31.17 -7.10 -3.05
CA LEU A 270 32.32 -7.42 -2.22
C LEU A 270 33.28 -6.22 -2.10
N ASN A 271 33.61 -5.58 -3.23
CA ASN A 271 34.52 -4.42 -3.26
C ASN A 271 34.01 -3.23 -2.45
N ILE A 272 32.71 -2.93 -2.50
CA ILE A 272 32.14 -1.84 -1.68
C ILE A 272 32.10 -2.23 -0.19
N PHE A 273 31.81 -3.49 0.13
CA PHE A 273 31.79 -3.98 1.50
C PHE A 273 33.17 -3.88 2.15
N GLU A 274 34.22 -4.32 1.45
CA GLU A 274 35.61 -4.20 1.92
C GLU A 274 36.06 -2.75 2.13
N LYS A 275 35.41 -1.80 1.44
CA LYS A 275 35.61 -0.36 1.63
C LYS A 275 34.75 0.25 2.74
N GLY A 276 33.97 -0.55 3.45
CA GLY A 276 33.18 -0.14 4.62
C GLY A 276 31.70 0.14 4.32
N TYR A 277 31.21 -0.24 3.13
CA TYR A 277 29.77 -0.18 2.81
C TYR A 277 29.03 -1.35 3.49
N ASP A 278 28.75 -1.19 4.78
CA ASP A 278 28.09 -2.18 5.63
C ASP A 278 26.70 -1.69 6.07
N THR A 279 26.01 -2.50 6.88
CA THR A 279 24.68 -2.19 7.41
C THR A 279 24.64 -0.87 8.19
N ARG A 280 25.73 -0.48 8.85
CA ARG A 280 25.80 0.77 9.63
C ARG A 280 25.83 1.97 8.67
N PHE A 281 26.69 1.93 7.65
CA PHE A 281 26.71 2.97 6.63
C PHE A 281 25.39 3.04 5.84
N GLN A 282 24.77 1.89 5.53
CA GLN A 282 23.44 1.85 4.91
C GLN A 282 22.38 2.55 5.76
N THR A 283 22.49 2.45 7.09
CA THR A 283 21.62 3.17 8.04
C THR A 283 21.87 4.68 7.97
N ALA A 284 23.10 5.13 7.78
CA ALA A 284 23.41 6.55 7.58
C ALA A 284 22.75 7.10 6.31
N GLN A 285 22.77 6.33 5.21
CA GLN A 285 22.07 6.68 3.97
C GLN A 285 20.55 6.81 4.16
N ALA A 286 19.95 6.10 5.12
CA ALA A 286 18.51 6.23 5.37
C ALA A 286 18.12 7.54 6.05
N ILE A 287 19.06 8.25 6.70
CA ILE A 287 18.77 9.47 7.47
C ILE A 287 18.25 10.60 6.57
N PRO A 288 18.91 11.01 5.47
CA PRO A 288 18.39 12.06 4.59
C PRO A 288 17.03 11.70 3.98
N VAL A 289 16.82 10.43 3.63
CA VAL A 289 15.57 9.92 3.06
C VAL A 289 14.42 10.08 4.07
N PHE A 290 14.67 9.72 5.33
CA PHE A 290 13.71 9.88 6.41
C PHE A 290 13.44 11.36 6.72
N LEU A 291 14.45 12.21 6.74
CA LEU A 291 14.29 13.65 6.91
C LEU A 291 13.42 14.25 5.79
N ASN A 292 13.62 13.82 4.55
CA ASN A 292 12.82 14.29 3.42
C ASN A 292 11.33 13.94 3.59
N GLU A 293 11.02 12.73 4.06
CA GLU A 293 9.65 12.33 4.41
C GLU A 293 9.05 13.25 5.49
N LEU A 294 9.78 13.46 6.58
CA LEU A 294 9.31 14.26 7.71
C LEU A 294 9.05 15.71 7.31
N LEU A 295 10.00 16.34 6.62
CA LEU A 295 9.92 17.75 6.22
C LEU A 295 8.74 17.98 5.29
N VAL A 296 8.58 17.15 4.25
CA VAL A 296 7.46 17.28 3.31
C VAL A 296 6.12 17.12 4.02
N ARG A 297 5.98 16.10 4.87
CA ARG A 297 4.74 15.85 5.63
C ARG A 297 4.42 16.98 6.60
N LEU A 298 5.44 17.50 7.29
CA LEU A 298 5.29 18.63 8.20
C LEU A 298 4.86 19.90 7.46
N ILE A 299 5.55 20.23 6.37
CA ILE A 299 5.23 21.39 5.52
C ILE A 299 3.78 21.28 5.02
N TYR A 300 3.39 20.12 4.49
CA TYR A 300 2.03 19.88 4.05
C TYR A 300 1.02 20.09 5.18
N ALA A 301 1.24 19.47 6.34
CA ALA A 301 0.33 19.55 7.48
C ALA A 301 0.15 21.00 7.96
N ILE A 302 1.25 21.74 8.10
CA ILE A 302 1.22 23.17 8.50
C ILE A 302 0.41 23.98 7.49
N ARG A 303 0.66 23.81 6.20
CA ARG A 303 -0.05 24.58 5.16
C ARG A 303 -1.54 24.27 5.13
N ARG A 304 -1.92 22.99 5.27
CA ARG A 304 -3.33 22.61 5.32
C ARG A 304 -4.01 23.04 6.61
N LEU A 305 -3.27 23.11 7.72
CA LEU A 305 -3.77 23.68 8.97
C LEU A 305 -4.11 25.16 8.85
N PHE A 306 -3.21 25.96 8.25
CA PHE A 306 -3.50 27.38 7.99
C PHE A 306 -4.71 27.54 7.06
N ARG A 307 -4.76 26.77 5.95
CA ARG A 307 -5.90 26.77 5.04
C ARG A 307 -7.21 26.43 5.74
N TYR A 308 -7.21 25.41 6.62
CA TYR A 308 -8.36 25.02 7.42
C TYR A 308 -8.89 26.18 8.28
N PHE A 309 -8.01 26.88 9.00
CA PHE A 309 -8.41 28.01 9.83
C PHE A 309 -8.81 29.27 9.05
N SER A 310 -8.31 29.44 7.83
CA SER A 310 -8.70 30.54 6.95
C SER A 310 -10.05 30.30 6.27
N GLU A 311 -10.33 29.06 5.85
CA GLU A 311 -11.53 28.71 5.06
C GLU A 311 -12.71 28.21 5.91
N THR A 312 -12.47 27.71 7.13
CA THR A 312 -13.53 27.10 7.95
C THR A 312 -14.07 28.09 8.99
N PRO A 313 -15.38 28.43 8.97
CA PRO A 313 -16.01 29.29 9.97
C PRO A 313 -15.82 28.77 11.39
N LYS A 314 -15.69 29.66 12.38
CA LYS A 314 -15.43 29.28 13.78
C LYS A 314 -16.43 28.26 14.34
N ALA A 315 -17.70 28.37 13.97
CA ALA A 315 -18.77 27.49 14.45
C ALA A 315 -18.66 26.04 13.94
N GLU A 316 -18.03 25.82 12.79
CA GLU A 316 -17.90 24.50 12.15
C GLU A 316 -16.57 23.82 12.50
N ARG A 317 -15.69 24.48 13.26
CA ARG A 317 -14.38 23.95 13.57
C ARG A 317 -14.48 22.80 14.57
N SER A 318 -13.93 21.66 14.18
CA SER A 318 -13.71 20.51 15.06
C SER A 318 -12.34 19.88 14.82
N PHE A 319 -11.83 19.16 15.81
CA PHE A 319 -10.58 18.41 15.64
C PHE A 319 -10.69 17.35 14.56
N ALA A 320 -11.82 16.63 14.50
CA ALA A 320 -12.07 15.59 13.50
C ALA A 320 -12.03 16.16 12.06
N LEU A 321 -12.68 17.30 11.83
CA LEU A 321 -12.66 17.95 10.52
C LEU A 321 -11.26 18.48 10.16
N MET A 322 -10.55 19.06 11.13
CA MET A 322 -9.17 19.51 10.96
C MET A 322 -8.26 18.36 10.55
N TRP A 323 -8.29 17.24 11.29
CA TRP A 323 -7.48 16.06 11.01
C TRP A 323 -7.78 15.49 9.62
N LYS A 324 -9.07 15.33 9.27
CA LYS A 324 -9.49 14.87 7.94
C LYS A 324 -8.95 15.73 6.80
N LYS A 325 -8.83 17.06 7.00
CA LYS A 325 -8.29 17.99 5.99
C LYS A 325 -6.76 18.06 5.99
N CYS A 326 -6.10 17.83 7.12
CA CYS A 326 -4.68 18.11 7.31
C CYS A 326 -3.78 16.87 7.38
N GLU A 327 -4.32 15.66 7.49
CA GLU A 327 -3.51 14.47 7.73
C GLU A 327 -2.45 14.23 6.63
N PRO A 328 -1.17 14.06 7.00
CA PRO A 328 -0.08 14.02 6.03
C PRO A 328 0.27 12.58 5.57
N PHE A 329 -0.68 11.64 5.59
CA PHE A 329 -0.40 10.22 5.35
C PHE A 329 -1.11 9.65 4.13
N SER A 330 -2.44 9.75 4.09
CA SER A 330 -3.24 9.07 3.07
C SER A 330 -3.41 9.90 1.79
N ASN A 331 -3.22 11.21 1.90
CA ASN A 331 -3.61 12.20 0.90
C ASN A 331 -2.78 12.11 -0.41
N ALA A 332 -3.46 12.21 -1.55
CA ALA A 332 -2.85 12.18 -2.88
C ALA A 332 -1.84 13.33 -3.11
N THR A 333 -2.10 14.50 -2.54
CA THR A 333 -1.24 15.69 -2.59
C THR A 333 0.10 15.43 -1.90
N VAL A 334 0.09 14.84 -0.70
CA VAL A 334 1.34 14.50 0.02
C VAL A 334 2.17 13.52 -0.78
N LYS A 335 1.53 12.47 -1.33
CA LYS A 335 2.23 11.48 -2.16
C LYS A 335 2.89 12.11 -3.39
N ARG A 336 2.22 13.08 -4.02
CA ARG A 336 2.78 13.86 -5.14
C ARG A 336 3.97 14.72 -4.68
N MET A 337 3.83 15.44 -3.55
CA MET A 337 4.94 16.22 -2.98
C MET A 337 6.14 15.33 -2.63
N LEU A 338 5.92 14.17 -2.01
CA LEU A 338 6.97 13.20 -1.69
C LEU A 338 7.64 12.65 -2.96
N THR A 339 6.89 12.45 -4.04
CA THR A 339 7.45 12.02 -5.33
C THR A 339 8.40 13.08 -5.89
N VAL A 340 7.99 14.35 -5.84
CA VAL A 340 8.83 15.48 -6.28
C VAL A 340 10.07 15.60 -5.40
N ALA A 341 9.90 15.56 -4.08
CA ALA A 341 11.00 15.71 -3.13
C ALA A 341 12.03 14.57 -3.26
N HIS A 342 11.60 13.31 -3.33
CA HIS A 342 12.52 12.19 -3.53
C HIS A 342 13.14 12.17 -4.93
N GLY A 343 12.41 12.65 -5.95
CA GLY A 343 12.96 12.83 -7.28
C GLY A 343 14.08 13.87 -7.32
N THR A 344 13.87 15.04 -6.70
CA THR A 344 14.91 16.07 -6.58
C THR A 344 16.09 15.58 -5.75
N PHE A 345 15.84 14.90 -4.64
CA PHE A 345 16.88 14.26 -3.83
C PHE A 345 17.76 13.32 -4.69
N CYS A 346 17.14 12.38 -5.41
CA CYS A 346 17.86 11.42 -6.25
C CYS A 346 18.63 12.11 -7.38
N LEU A 347 18.08 13.16 -7.99
CA LEU A 347 18.78 13.89 -9.05
C LEU A 347 20.06 14.56 -8.55
N VAL A 348 20.02 15.14 -7.34
CA VAL A 348 21.19 15.77 -6.71
C VAL A 348 22.23 14.71 -6.32
N ASP A 349 21.80 13.64 -5.65
CA ASP A 349 22.65 12.53 -5.22
C ASP A 349 23.33 11.82 -6.41
N VAL A 350 22.54 11.34 -7.39
CA VAL A 350 23.07 10.69 -8.60
C VAL A 350 24.03 11.63 -9.34
N GLY A 351 23.73 12.92 -9.39
CA GLY A 351 24.59 13.94 -9.99
C GLY A 351 25.96 14.04 -9.31
N ASP A 352 26.00 14.14 -7.98
CA ASP A 352 27.26 14.16 -7.22
C ASP A 352 28.01 12.84 -7.34
N ALA A 353 27.33 11.70 -7.13
CA ALA A 353 27.94 10.37 -7.22
C ALA A 353 28.58 10.14 -8.60
N ALA A 354 27.89 10.53 -9.69
CA ALA A 354 28.42 10.44 -11.04
C ALA A 354 29.64 11.37 -11.23
N GLY A 355 29.55 12.63 -10.81
CA GLY A 355 30.66 13.58 -10.89
C GLY A 355 31.91 13.09 -10.15
N ARG A 356 31.74 12.62 -8.91
CA ARG A 356 32.81 12.07 -8.07
C ARG A 356 33.41 10.79 -8.67
N SER A 357 32.57 9.94 -9.26
CA SER A 357 33.02 8.72 -9.95
C SER A 357 33.96 9.02 -11.12
N PHE A 358 33.61 9.99 -11.98
CA PHE A 358 34.47 10.41 -13.09
C PHE A 358 35.78 11.05 -12.62
N ILE A 359 35.74 11.84 -11.54
CA ILE A 359 36.93 12.45 -10.94
C ILE A 359 37.87 11.36 -10.41
N ALA A 360 37.35 10.40 -9.64
CA ALA A 360 38.14 9.32 -9.07
C ALA A 360 38.69 8.35 -10.14
N GLY A 361 37.99 8.18 -11.26
CA GLY A 361 38.42 7.36 -12.39
C GLY A 361 39.29 8.10 -13.42
N GLY A 362 39.78 9.32 -13.11
CA GLY A 362 40.68 10.06 -14.00
C GLY A 362 40.06 10.41 -15.36
N GLY A 363 38.75 10.67 -15.40
CA GLY A 363 37.98 10.91 -16.62
C GLY A 363 37.23 9.69 -17.15
N THR A 364 37.40 8.51 -16.54
CA THR A 364 36.59 7.31 -16.80
C THR A 364 35.62 7.05 -15.66
N PHE A 365 34.50 6.39 -15.94
CA PHE A 365 33.50 6.09 -14.91
C PHE A 365 33.98 4.96 -13.99
N ASN A 366 34.09 5.25 -12.69
CA ASN A 366 34.43 4.26 -11.67
C ASN A 366 33.15 3.78 -10.95
N ALA A 367 32.70 2.57 -11.29
CA ALA A 367 31.47 2.01 -10.73
C ALA A 367 31.51 1.82 -9.20
N VAL A 368 32.67 1.45 -8.64
CA VAL A 368 32.83 1.27 -7.19
C VAL A 368 32.68 2.61 -6.47
N GLU A 369 33.37 3.66 -6.93
CA GLU A 369 33.26 4.99 -6.31
C GLU A 369 31.85 5.57 -6.45
N PHE A 370 31.18 5.33 -7.59
CA PHE A 370 29.80 5.73 -7.79
C PHE A 370 28.88 5.11 -6.74
N VAL A 371 28.95 3.79 -6.56
CA VAL A 371 28.09 3.05 -5.62
C VAL A 371 28.38 3.39 -4.17
N LEU A 372 29.64 3.66 -3.82
CA LEU A 372 30.00 4.08 -2.46
C LEU A 372 29.34 5.39 -2.02
N ARG A 373 28.96 6.23 -2.99
CA ARG A 373 28.33 7.54 -2.75
C ARG A 373 26.83 7.50 -2.95
N LEU A 374 26.37 6.81 -3.99
CA LEU A 374 24.95 6.74 -4.35
C LEU A 374 24.10 6.31 -3.16
N ASN A 375 23.07 7.10 -2.85
CA ASN A 375 22.09 6.76 -1.83
C ASN A 375 21.05 5.77 -2.37
N ILE A 376 21.37 4.47 -2.26
CA ILE A 376 20.49 3.40 -2.73
C ILE A 376 19.14 3.36 -2.01
N VAL A 377 19.08 3.81 -0.75
CA VAL A 377 17.83 3.92 0.02
C VAL A 377 16.91 4.96 -0.62
N GLY A 378 17.48 6.10 -1.01
CA GLY A 378 16.75 7.18 -1.68
C GLY A 378 16.25 6.77 -3.05
N VAL A 379 17.09 6.10 -3.85
CA VAL A 379 16.69 5.53 -5.15
C VAL A 379 15.52 4.55 -4.98
N GLY A 380 15.62 3.63 -4.03
CA GLY A 380 14.54 2.68 -3.73
C GLY A 380 13.25 3.37 -3.29
N ARG A 381 13.35 4.37 -2.39
CA ARG A 381 12.19 5.14 -1.94
C ARG A 381 11.55 5.94 -3.08
N PHE A 382 12.34 6.54 -3.96
CA PHE A 382 11.84 7.25 -5.13
C PHE A 382 11.14 6.30 -6.12
N ALA A 383 11.69 5.11 -6.35
CA ALA A 383 11.05 4.08 -7.18
C ALA A 383 9.66 3.70 -6.65
N ILE A 384 9.51 3.54 -5.33
CA ILE A 384 8.21 3.29 -4.68
C ILE A 384 7.23 4.47 -4.91
N SER A 385 7.71 5.72 -4.79
CA SER A 385 6.92 6.92 -5.09
C SER A 385 6.44 6.94 -6.54
N LEU A 386 7.34 6.70 -7.49
CA LEU A 386 7.01 6.66 -8.93
C LEU A 386 5.98 5.58 -9.24
N TYR A 387 6.16 4.38 -8.70
CA TYR A 387 5.18 3.30 -8.85
C TYR A 387 3.80 3.71 -8.31
N GLY A 388 3.75 4.28 -7.10
CA GLY A 388 2.52 4.77 -6.49
C GLY A 388 1.86 5.91 -7.28
N GLU A 389 2.64 6.75 -7.94
CA GLU A 389 2.14 7.85 -8.76
C GLU A 389 1.59 7.36 -10.11
N THR A 390 2.32 6.47 -10.79
CA THR A 390 1.88 5.83 -12.04
C THR A 390 0.61 5.02 -11.82
N ARG A 391 0.57 4.19 -10.78
CA ARG A 391 -0.62 3.40 -10.43
C ARG A 391 -1.84 4.31 -10.20
N ARG A 392 -1.65 5.44 -9.52
CA ARG A 392 -2.74 6.41 -9.29
C ARG A 392 -3.18 7.12 -10.56
N ALA A 393 -2.25 7.48 -11.44
CA ALA A 393 -2.59 8.08 -12.73
C ALA A 393 -3.46 7.13 -13.58
N ILE A 394 -3.15 5.83 -13.58
CA ILE A 394 -3.95 4.79 -14.24
C ILE A 394 -5.36 4.73 -13.63
N PHE A 395 -5.47 4.64 -12.29
CA PHE A 395 -6.77 4.60 -11.63
C PHE A 395 -7.58 5.88 -11.82
N TYR A 396 -6.94 7.04 -11.75
CA TYR A 396 -7.58 8.33 -11.99
C TYR A 396 -8.17 8.39 -13.40
N ASN A 397 -7.44 7.94 -14.42
CA ASN A 397 -7.95 7.91 -15.79
C ASN A 397 -9.14 6.97 -15.94
N HIS A 398 -9.12 5.81 -15.27
CA HIS A 398 -10.25 4.88 -15.25
C HIS A 398 -11.47 5.49 -14.55
N ALA A 399 -11.27 6.01 -13.34
CA ALA A 399 -12.31 6.63 -12.53
C ALA A 399 -12.89 7.86 -13.24
N LYS A 400 -12.07 8.67 -13.92
CA LYS A 400 -12.51 9.81 -14.72
C LYS A 400 -13.50 9.41 -15.81
N ARG A 401 -13.22 8.34 -16.57
CA ARG A 401 -14.15 7.82 -17.58
C ARG A 401 -15.45 7.34 -16.95
N ALA A 402 -15.36 6.62 -15.82
CA ALA A 402 -16.54 6.14 -15.09
C ALA A 402 -17.39 7.29 -14.55
N SER A 403 -16.77 8.34 -13.99
CA SER A 403 -17.48 9.53 -13.52
C SER A 403 -18.07 10.35 -14.65
N GLU A 404 -17.39 10.50 -15.79
CA GLU A 404 -17.95 11.19 -16.95
C GLU A 404 -19.19 10.45 -17.47
N PHE A 405 -19.19 9.12 -17.42
CA PHE A 405 -20.36 8.30 -17.73
C PHE A 405 -21.46 8.46 -16.67
N ALA A 406 -21.12 8.30 -15.40
CA ALA A 406 -22.04 8.45 -14.27
C ALA A 406 -22.69 9.84 -14.22
N SER A 407 -21.96 10.91 -14.53
CA SER A 407 -22.52 12.27 -14.62
C SER A 407 -23.58 12.40 -15.71
N LYS A 408 -23.46 11.68 -16.83
CA LYS A 408 -24.52 11.65 -17.85
C LYS A 408 -25.73 10.85 -17.37
N GLU A 409 -25.48 9.74 -16.69
CA GLU A 409 -26.52 8.88 -16.14
C GLU A 409 -27.32 9.58 -15.02
N ILE A 410 -26.65 10.36 -14.17
CA ILE A 410 -27.31 11.22 -13.16
C ILE A 410 -28.32 12.16 -13.81
N VAL A 411 -27.99 12.77 -14.96
CA VAL A 411 -28.94 13.65 -15.68
C VAL A 411 -30.16 12.86 -16.15
N ILE A 412 -29.95 11.66 -16.69
CA ILE A 412 -31.03 10.79 -17.15
C ILE A 412 -31.93 10.36 -15.98
N ILE A 413 -31.34 9.87 -14.88
CA ILE A 413 -32.08 9.43 -13.69
C ILE A 413 -32.79 10.61 -13.03
N THR A 414 -32.18 11.80 -13.00
CA THR A 414 -32.83 13.02 -12.46
C THR A 414 -34.07 13.38 -13.26
N ASN A 415 -33.96 13.39 -14.60
CA ASN A 415 -35.11 13.63 -15.48
C ASN A 415 -36.18 12.53 -15.32
N TYR A 416 -35.75 11.28 -15.11
CA TYR A 416 -36.65 10.15 -14.87
C TYR A 416 -37.41 10.30 -13.55
N ILE A 417 -36.73 10.64 -12.44
CA ILE A 417 -37.35 10.93 -11.15
C ILE A 417 -38.33 12.11 -11.26
N GLU A 418 -37.97 13.17 -11.98
CA GLU A 418 -38.87 14.29 -12.23
C GLU A 418 -40.11 13.86 -13.01
N GLY A 419 -39.94 13.04 -14.04
CA GLY A 419 -41.04 12.42 -14.78
C GLY A 419 -41.94 11.56 -13.89
N LEU A 420 -41.37 10.68 -13.07
CA LEU A 420 -42.13 9.86 -12.12
C LEU A 420 -42.92 10.73 -11.13
N LYS A 421 -42.34 11.83 -10.61
CA LYS A 421 -43.04 12.77 -9.73
C LYS A 421 -44.20 13.49 -10.43
N ILE A 422 -44.08 13.76 -11.74
CA ILE A 422 -45.19 14.32 -12.52
C ILE A 422 -46.30 13.29 -12.67
N VAL A 423 -45.96 12.04 -13.01
CA VAL A 423 -46.93 10.94 -13.17
C VAL A 423 -47.62 10.63 -11.84
N ASP A 424 -46.87 10.53 -10.74
CA ASP A 424 -47.39 10.31 -9.38
C ASP A 424 -48.47 11.34 -9.02
N ARG A 425 -48.25 12.62 -9.35
CA ARG A 425 -49.23 13.69 -9.14
C ARG A 425 -50.44 13.62 -10.08
N GLN A 426 -50.24 13.18 -11.33
CA GLN A 426 -51.32 13.14 -12.33
C GLN A 426 -52.24 11.94 -12.14
N TYR A 427 -51.70 10.82 -11.68
CA TYR A 427 -52.40 9.55 -11.44
C TYR A 427 -52.65 9.31 -9.95
N ASP A 428 -52.72 10.37 -9.15
CA ASP A 428 -53.21 10.31 -7.77
C ASP A 428 -54.74 10.05 -7.79
N ASP A 429 -55.11 8.81 -8.06
CA ASP A 429 -56.49 8.33 -8.22
C ASP A 429 -57.26 8.31 -6.89
N SER A 430 -56.68 8.79 -5.79
CA SER A 430 -57.34 8.90 -4.49
C SER A 430 -58.64 9.69 -4.59
N HIS A 431 -58.68 10.77 -5.37
CA HIS A 431 -59.89 11.54 -5.63
C HIS A 431 -60.91 10.80 -6.52
N LEU A 432 -60.45 10.01 -7.49
CA LEU A 432 -61.32 9.22 -8.36
C LEU A 432 -61.97 8.07 -7.59
N LEU A 433 -61.21 7.37 -6.76
CA LEU A 433 -61.71 6.29 -5.90
C LEU A 433 -62.70 6.80 -4.86
N VAL A 434 -62.43 7.97 -4.27
CA VAL A 434 -63.39 8.66 -3.38
C VAL A 434 -64.64 9.05 -4.16
N PHE A 435 -64.51 9.63 -5.35
CA PHE A 435 -65.66 9.98 -6.19
C PHE A 435 -66.50 8.75 -6.56
N VAL A 436 -65.89 7.64 -6.98
CA VAL A 436 -66.60 6.41 -7.33
C VAL A 436 -67.29 5.83 -6.10
N SER A 437 -66.60 5.74 -4.95
CA SER A 437 -67.19 5.31 -3.68
C SER A 437 -68.38 6.19 -3.27
N ASP A 438 -68.22 7.50 -3.34
CA ASP A 438 -69.25 8.46 -2.95
C ASP A 438 -70.43 8.41 -3.92
N PHE A 439 -70.17 8.28 -5.22
CA PHE A 439 -71.19 8.14 -6.25
C PHE A 439 -71.98 6.84 -6.10
N GLU A 440 -71.30 5.71 -5.86
CA GLU A 440 -71.94 4.41 -5.58
C GLU A 440 -72.80 4.45 -4.32
N LYS A 441 -72.31 5.09 -3.24
CA LYS A 441 -73.04 5.22 -1.95
C LYS A 441 -74.16 6.27 -1.99
N SER A 442 -74.14 7.19 -2.94
CA SER A 442 -75.12 8.28 -3.01
C SER A 442 -76.48 7.87 -3.57
N ASP A 443 -76.60 6.68 -4.19
CA ASP A 443 -77.78 6.22 -4.93
C ASP A 443 -78.29 7.21 -6.01
N ALA A 444 -77.50 8.22 -6.38
CA ALA A 444 -77.92 9.31 -7.28
C ALA A 444 -78.30 8.79 -8.68
N TYR A 445 -77.64 7.73 -9.14
CA TYR A 445 -77.96 7.03 -10.39
C TYR A 445 -79.31 6.31 -10.30
N VAL A 446 -79.65 5.70 -9.15
CA VAL A 446 -80.94 5.04 -8.89
C VAL A 446 -82.07 6.08 -8.88
N GLU A 447 -81.87 7.20 -8.20
CA GLU A 447 -82.89 8.27 -8.10
C GLU A 447 -83.16 8.91 -9.47
N SER A 448 -82.10 9.19 -10.23
CA SER A 448 -82.21 9.78 -11.57
C SER A 448 -82.91 8.83 -12.55
N PHE A 449 -82.63 7.52 -12.45
CA PHE A 449 -83.34 6.51 -13.22
C PHE A 449 -84.82 6.44 -12.85
N GLY A 450 -85.15 6.46 -11.55
CA GLY A 450 -86.54 6.52 -11.08
C GLY A 450 -87.30 7.75 -11.60
N LYS A 451 -86.66 8.92 -11.63
CA LYS A 451 -87.23 10.15 -12.21
C LYS A 451 -87.49 10.01 -13.71
N SER A 452 -86.57 9.39 -14.45
CA SER A 452 -86.72 9.13 -15.89
C SER A 452 -87.90 8.20 -16.19
N ALA A 453 -88.02 7.10 -15.45
CA ALA A 453 -89.16 6.19 -15.56
C ALA A 453 -90.49 6.90 -15.28
N LYS A 454 -90.53 7.74 -14.24
CA LYS A 454 -91.72 8.53 -13.88
C LYS A 454 -92.07 9.59 -14.93
N LEU A 455 -91.08 10.19 -15.57
CA LEU A 455 -91.30 11.13 -16.69
C LEU A 455 -91.86 10.40 -17.91
N ALA A 456 -91.38 9.19 -18.21
CA ALA A 456 -91.91 8.37 -19.30
C ALA A 456 -93.39 8.00 -19.08
N GLU A 457 -93.77 7.70 -17.83
CA GLU A 457 -95.17 7.50 -17.43
C GLU A 457 -96.02 8.76 -17.68
N LEU A 458 -95.54 9.93 -17.27
CA LEU A 458 -96.22 11.22 -17.50
C LEU A 458 -96.39 11.57 -18.99
N ARG A 459 -95.56 11.01 -19.87
CA ARG A 459 -95.59 11.21 -21.33
C ARG A 459 -96.40 10.15 -22.06
N ASN A 460 -97.11 9.27 -21.35
CA ASN A 460 -97.91 8.17 -21.90
C ASN A 460 -97.10 7.20 -22.79
N VAL A 461 -95.84 6.97 -22.44
CA VAL A 461 -95.05 5.91 -23.09
C VAL A 461 -95.70 4.56 -22.76
N PRO A 462 -95.88 3.65 -23.74
CA PRO A 462 -96.43 2.32 -23.48
C PRO A 462 -95.66 1.60 -22.37
N THR A 463 -96.38 1.00 -21.41
CA THR A 463 -95.77 0.42 -20.20
C THR A 463 -94.69 -0.62 -20.50
N ASN A 464 -94.82 -1.36 -21.62
CA ASN A 464 -93.83 -2.34 -22.09
C ASN A 464 -92.54 -1.73 -22.66
N LYS A 465 -92.45 -0.40 -22.78
CA LYS A 465 -91.27 0.35 -23.22
C LYS A 465 -90.64 1.18 -22.10
N ILE A 466 -91.20 1.15 -20.88
CA ILE A 466 -90.64 1.86 -19.72
C ILE A 466 -89.77 0.88 -18.95
N LEU A 467 -88.48 1.20 -18.82
CA LEU A 467 -87.53 0.42 -18.04
C LEU A 467 -87.69 0.77 -16.56
N LYS A 468 -87.89 -0.22 -15.68
CA LYS A 468 -88.21 0.02 -14.25
C LYS A 468 -87.27 -0.68 -13.28
N SER A 469 -86.54 -1.67 -13.75
CA SER A 469 -85.57 -2.43 -12.96
C SER A 469 -84.21 -2.47 -13.65
N LYS A 470 -83.17 -2.78 -12.87
CA LYS A 470 -81.83 -3.04 -13.41
C LYS A 470 -81.87 -4.09 -14.53
N SER A 471 -82.66 -5.16 -14.34
CA SER A 471 -82.83 -6.21 -15.35
C SER A 471 -83.43 -5.68 -16.66
N ASP A 472 -84.30 -4.67 -16.62
CA ASP A 472 -84.88 -4.09 -17.84
C ASP A 472 -83.83 -3.29 -18.63
N ILE A 473 -82.97 -2.55 -17.90
CA ILE A 473 -81.85 -1.80 -18.49
C ILE A 473 -80.86 -2.78 -19.14
N ASP A 474 -80.47 -3.81 -18.40
CA ASP A 474 -79.53 -4.83 -18.87
C ASP A 474 -80.09 -5.57 -20.09
N ASN A 475 -81.41 -5.82 -20.14
CA ASN A 475 -82.05 -6.42 -21.31
C ASN A 475 -82.16 -5.45 -22.50
N TYR A 476 -82.41 -4.17 -22.26
CA TYR A 476 -82.56 -3.15 -23.30
C TYR A 476 -81.22 -2.77 -23.96
N PHE A 477 -80.16 -2.62 -23.16
CA PHE A 477 -78.82 -2.24 -23.63
C PHE A 477 -77.87 -3.44 -23.82
N GLY A 478 -78.07 -4.54 -23.09
CA GLY A 478 -77.21 -5.73 -23.14
C GLY A 478 -77.53 -6.71 -24.27
N GLY A 479 -78.44 -6.38 -25.18
CA GLY A 479 -78.54 -7.00 -26.51
C GLY A 479 -78.78 -8.51 -26.51
N LYS A 480 -79.81 -9.03 -25.82
CA LYS A 480 -80.31 -10.39 -26.09
C LYS A 480 -81.48 -10.35 -27.09
N ARG A 481 -81.16 -10.69 -28.33
CA ARG A 481 -82.11 -11.00 -29.42
C ARG A 481 -82.62 -12.44 -29.30
N ASN A 482 -83.94 -12.57 -29.54
CA ASN A 482 -84.68 -13.72 -30.08
C ASN A 482 -85.43 -14.63 -29.11
N GLY A 483 -86.74 -14.75 -29.38
CA GLY A 483 -87.67 -15.74 -28.84
C GLY A 483 -89.07 -15.18 -28.76
#